data_AF-A0A6U5FI77-F1
#
_entry.id   AF-A0A6U5FI77-F1
#
_cell.length_a   1.000
_cell.length_b   1.000
_cell.length_c   1.000
_cell.angle_alpha   90.00
_cell.angle_beta   90.00
_cell.angle_gamma   90.00
#
_symmetry.space_group_name_H-M   'P 1'
#
loop_
_entity.id
_entity.type
_entity.pdbx_description
1 polymer ?
#
loop_
_entity_poly.entity_id
_entity_poly.type
_entity_poly.pdbx_seq_one_letter_code
_entity_poly.pdbx_strand_id
1 'polypeptide(L)'
;MPNSDQPTGASSKAPFGRPSERISNSLRKTWTAIMSQVNTPAAEENGTPSVKTSAKASLEDYFAKIDVGPVPPKSDPPSGDGEADTEGAASDPPVNPFEPSIYSGKAVPVGGGEVLDVPIPVTIADSVVEYEVTTQKYDIGFGVYAERMEEEMVVKETSRIQSHTNPVKGKFLVQTVPCMLVFAFDNSYSWMREKRITYTITVTPPSEDKHKENRRKLATKGLEEVLEDLGRSEAGHAESVQRREELDLEIRALQAKVEEKLGDLEQVVRDEETFERRINLSKLLRDGLECRLEGDFEDEEAGKFKGWW
;
A
#
# COMPACT_ATOMS: atom_id res chain seq x y z
N MET A 1 69.22 -24.21 44.74
CA MET A 1 69.27 -24.86 43.42
C MET A 1 67.84 -25.09 42.97
N PRO A 2 67.35 -24.38 41.96
CA PRO A 2 65.99 -24.54 41.45
C PRO A 2 65.99 -25.53 40.28
N ASN A 3 64.92 -26.31 40.14
CA ASN A 3 64.60 -26.94 38.86
C ASN A 3 63.10 -26.78 38.62
N SER A 4 62.78 -26.18 37.48
CA SER A 4 61.47 -25.73 37.04
C SER A 4 60.95 -26.67 35.96
N ASP A 5 59.84 -27.36 36.24
CA ASP A 5 59.10 -28.14 35.25
C ASP A 5 57.89 -27.34 34.74
N GLN A 6 57.81 -27.16 33.43
CA GLN A 6 56.55 -26.92 32.71
C GLN A 6 56.52 -27.77 31.42
N PRO A 7 55.36 -28.36 31.06
CA PRO A 7 55.21 -29.13 29.83
C PRO A 7 54.79 -28.24 28.65
N THR A 8 55.38 -28.52 27.49
CA THR A 8 55.13 -27.85 26.21
C THR A 8 53.90 -28.45 25.51
N GLY A 9 52.99 -27.57 25.06
CA GLY A 9 51.83 -27.92 24.23
C GLY A 9 52.22 -28.12 22.76
N ALA A 10 51.79 -29.24 22.17
CA ALA A 10 51.95 -29.54 20.76
C ALA A 10 50.86 -28.83 19.93
N SER A 11 51.27 -27.86 19.11
CA SER A 11 50.43 -27.21 18.10
C SER A 11 50.56 -27.97 16.77
N SER A 12 49.48 -28.62 16.34
CA SER A 12 49.37 -29.27 15.04
C SER A 12 49.28 -28.24 13.93
N LYS A 13 50.40 -27.97 13.25
CA LYS A 13 50.41 -27.21 12.00
C LYS A 13 49.71 -28.02 10.90
N ALA A 14 48.58 -27.51 10.43
CA ALA A 14 47.95 -28.00 9.21
C ALA A 14 48.89 -27.76 8.01
N PRO A 15 48.94 -28.68 7.03
CA PRO A 15 49.76 -28.50 5.84
C PRO A 15 49.29 -27.26 5.07
N PHE A 16 50.24 -26.40 4.72
CA PHE A 16 50.04 -25.27 3.82
C PHE A 16 49.68 -25.80 2.42
N GLY A 17 48.38 -25.98 2.16
CA GLY A 17 47.86 -26.16 0.82
C GLY A 17 48.13 -24.92 -0.03
N ARG A 18 48.44 -25.12 -1.31
CA ARG A 18 48.79 -24.07 -2.28
C ARG A 18 47.73 -22.95 -2.25
N PRO A 19 48.11 -21.65 -2.14
CA PRO A 19 47.15 -20.53 -2.05
C PRO A 19 46.13 -20.47 -3.18
N SER A 20 46.47 -20.97 -4.38
CA SER A 20 45.62 -20.98 -5.58
C SER A 20 44.38 -21.88 -5.43
N GLU A 21 44.48 -23.00 -4.71
CA GLU A 21 43.35 -23.93 -4.51
C GLU A 21 42.32 -23.43 -3.49
N ARG A 22 42.75 -22.60 -2.52
CA ARG A 22 41.84 -21.98 -1.54
C ARG A 22 40.97 -20.89 -2.18
N ILE A 23 41.55 -20.10 -3.08
CA ILE A 23 40.85 -19.00 -3.75
C ILE A 23 39.85 -19.55 -4.78
N SER A 24 40.23 -20.58 -5.55
CA SER A 24 39.33 -21.15 -6.57
C SER A 24 38.12 -21.87 -5.95
N ASN A 25 38.31 -22.62 -4.86
CA ASN A 25 37.22 -23.33 -4.20
C ASN A 25 36.27 -22.40 -3.43
N SER A 26 36.79 -21.32 -2.84
CA SER A 26 35.95 -20.31 -2.18
C SER A 26 35.09 -19.58 -3.20
N LEU A 27 35.67 -19.13 -4.32
CA LEU A 27 34.94 -18.44 -5.37
C LEU A 27 33.93 -19.35 -6.08
N ARG A 28 34.29 -20.62 -6.37
CA ARG A 28 33.35 -21.60 -6.93
C ARG A 28 32.18 -21.89 -5.98
N LYS A 29 32.40 -21.97 -4.67
CA LYS A 29 31.34 -22.16 -3.66
C LYS A 29 30.43 -20.96 -3.50
N THR A 30 30.98 -19.74 -3.47
CA THR A 30 30.15 -18.52 -3.43
C THR A 30 29.37 -18.35 -4.73
N TRP A 31 29.97 -18.69 -5.87
CA TRP A 31 29.29 -18.59 -7.17
C TRP A 31 28.19 -19.64 -7.33
N THR A 32 28.40 -20.89 -6.90
CA THR A 32 27.33 -21.91 -6.90
C THR A 32 26.22 -21.59 -5.90
N ALA A 33 26.53 -21.02 -4.74
CA ALA A 33 25.51 -20.57 -3.80
C ALA A 33 24.64 -19.44 -4.39
N ILE A 34 25.26 -18.44 -5.03
CA ILE A 34 24.56 -17.32 -5.69
C ILE A 34 23.74 -17.81 -6.88
N MET A 35 24.31 -18.65 -7.75
CA MET A 35 23.60 -19.21 -8.90
C MET A 35 22.46 -20.15 -8.47
N SER A 36 22.58 -20.86 -7.35
CA SER A 36 21.48 -21.68 -6.81
C SER A 36 20.29 -20.86 -6.32
N GLN A 37 20.51 -19.59 -5.93
CA GLN A 37 19.43 -18.68 -5.53
C GLN A 37 18.76 -18.04 -6.75
N VAL A 38 19.52 -17.72 -7.81
CA VAL A 38 19.02 -17.07 -9.03
C VAL A 38 18.30 -18.05 -9.96
N ASN A 39 18.69 -19.33 -9.97
CA ASN A 39 18.09 -20.37 -10.82
C ASN A 39 17.06 -21.24 -10.10
N THR A 40 16.55 -20.80 -8.94
CA THR A 40 15.34 -21.39 -8.37
C THR A 40 14.17 -20.92 -9.24
N PRO A 41 13.55 -21.76 -10.11
CA PRO A 41 12.22 -21.42 -10.59
C PRO A 41 11.39 -21.24 -9.34
N ALA A 42 10.68 -20.12 -9.22
CA ALA A 42 9.82 -19.81 -8.09
C ALA A 42 9.01 -21.06 -7.72
N ALA A 43 9.50 -21.79 -6.72
CA ALA A 43 8.77 -22.89 -6.15
C ALA A 43 7.54 -22.22 -5.56
N GLU A 44 6.38 -22.65 -6.02
CA GLU A 44 5.07 -22.23 -5.56
C GLU A 44 4.98 -22.38 -4.03
N GLU A 45 5.43 -21.36 -3.30
CA GLU A 45 5.05 -21.18 -1.91
C GLU A 45 3.60 -20.72 -1.91
N ASN A 46 2.74 -21.71 -1.69
CA ASN A 46 1.38 -21.56 -1.20
C ASN A 46 1.35 -20.54 -0.05
N GLY A 47 0.96 -19.30 -0.35
CA GLY A 47 0.91 -18.25 0.66
C GLY A 47 0.53 -16.86 0.17
N THR A 48 -0.32 -16.71 -0.86
CA THR A 48 -0.90 -15.41 -1.22
C THR A 48 -2.42 -15.36 -1.04
N PRO A 49 -2.90 -14.95 0.15
CA PRO A 49 -4.17 -14.27 0.29
C PRO A 49 -3.90 -12.82 0.74
N SER A 50 -3.58 -11.90 -0.18
CA SER A 50 -3.56 -10.47 0.21
C SER A 50 -3.73 -9.47 -0.94
N VAL A 51 -3.21 -9.76 -2.14
CA VAL A 51 -3.27 -8.78 -3.25
C VAL A 51 -4.70 -8.62 -3.81
N LYS A 52 -5.47 -9.72 -3.91
CA LYS A 52 -6.85 -9.68 -4.44
C LYS A 52 -7.84 -8.98 -3.51
N THR A 53 -7.62 -9.04 -2.19
CA THR A 53 -8.44 -8.33 -1.19
C THR A 53 -8.13 -6.83 -1.18
N SER A 54 -6.86 -6.45 -1.33
CA SER A 54 -6.46 -5.03 -1.41
C SER A 54 -6.98 -4.34 -2.67
N ALA A 55 -6.98 -5.01 -3.82
CA ALA A 55 -7.48 -4.43 -5.07
C ALA A 55 -9.01 -4.26 -5.07
N LYS A 56 -9.75 -5.20 -4.45
CA LYS A 56 -11.21 -5.08 -4.29
C LYS A 56 -11.59 -3.93 -3.35
N ALA A 57 -10.90 -3.79 -2.22
CA ALA A 57 -11.11 -2.67 -1.30
C ALA A 57 -10.83 -1.31 -1.98
N SER A 58 -9.74 -1.22 -2.76
CA SER A 58 -9.43 -0.01 -3.52
C SER A 58 -10.46 0.32 -4.62
N LEU A 59 -11.08 -0.71 -5.21
CA LEU A 59 -12.12 -0.55 -6.22
C LEU A 59 -13.44 -0.08 -5.60
N GLU A 60 -13.81 -0.65 -4.45
CA GLU A 60 -14.98 -0.25 -3.68
C GLU A 60 -14.85 1.20 -3.18
N ASP A 61 -13.67 1.60 -2.70
CA ASP A 61 -13.38 2.99 -2.32
C ASP A 61 -13.45 3.96 -3.52
N TYR A 62 -13.01 3.51 -4.70
CA TYR A 62 -13.10 4.30 -5.93
C TYR A 62 -14.54 4.49 -6.37
N PHE A 63 -15.33 3.42 -6.40
CA PHE A 63 -16.75 3.51 -6.71
C PHE A 63 -17.52 4.26 -5.63
N ALA A 64 -17.18 4.16 -4.35
CA ALA A 64 -17.80 4.95 -3.29
C ALA A 64 -17.55 6.46 -3.45
N LYS A 65 -16.40 6.86 -4.01
CA LYS A 65 -16.10 8.27 -4.38
C LYS A 65 -16.87 8.75 -5.61
N ILE A 66 -17.25 7.85 -6.52
CA ILE A 66 -18.01 8.18 -7.74
C ILE A 66 -19.52 8.13 -7.47
N ASP A 67 -19.96 7.11 -6.74
CA ASP A 67 -21.34 6.86 -6.32
C ASP A 67 -21.60 7.42 -4.93
N VAL A 68 -21.31 8.70 -4.75
CA VAL A 68 -21.82 9.48 -3.61
C VAL A 68 -23.34 9.66 -3.81
N GLY A 69 -24.07 8.58 -3.62
CA GLY A 69 -25.53 8.41 -3.68
C GLY A 69 -25.90 7.24 -2.78
N PRO A 70 -27.09 7.24 -2.17
CA PRO A 70 -27.33 6.55 -0.90
C PRO A 70 -27.23 5.03 -1.02
N VAL A 71 -26.43 4.43 -0.14
CA VAL A 71 -26.80 3.14 0.45
C VAL A 71 -27.99 3.44 1.35
N PRO A 72 -29.20 2.90 1.09
CA PRO A 72 -30.32 3.08 2.01
C PRO A 72 -29.89 2.59 3.40
N PRO A 73 -30.28 3.27 4.48
CA PRO A 73 -30.01 2.78 5.82
C PRO A 73 -30.55 1.35 5.88
N LYS A 74 -29.67 0.39 6.17
CA LYS A 74 -30.11 -0.95 6.55
C LYS A 74 -31.01 -0.71 7.76
N SER A 75 -32.31 -0.91 7.59
CA SER A 75 -33.24 -1.02 8.69
C SER A 75 -32.75 -2.21 9.51
N ASP A 76 -32.03 -1.95 10.59
CA ASP A 76 -31.71 -2.99 11.56
C ASP A 76 -33.05 -3.55 12.07
N PRO A 77 -33.24 -4.88 12.03
CA PRO A 77 -34.46 -5.47 12.56
C PRO A 77 -34.55 -5.13 14.06
N PRO A 78 -35.70 -4.66 14.56
CA PRO A 78 -35.86 -4.45 16.00
C PRO A 78 -35.70 -5.80 16.71
N SER A 79 -34.60 -5.93 17.45
CA SER A 79 -34.42 -6.97 18.46
C SER A 79 -35.34 -6.67 19.62
N GLY A 80 -36.58 -7.16 19.51
CA GLY A 80 -37.61 -7.08 20.53
C GLY A 80 -38.35 -8.40 20.61
N ASP A 81 -38.02 -9.19 21.63
CA ASP A 81 -38.69 -10.44 21.98
C ASP A 81 -40.09 -10.10 22.52
N GLY A 82 -41.10 -10.21 21.67
CA GLY A 82 -42.49 -9.97 22.05
C GLY A 82 -43.43 -10.66 21.09
N GLU A 83 -43.89 -11.86 21.47
CA GLU A 83 -45.07 -12.51 20.88
C GLU A 83 -46.29 -11.58 20.99
N ALA A 84 -46.70 -11.00 19.87
CA ALA A 84 -48.03 -10.46 19.69
C ALA A 84 -48.41 -10.54 18.21
N ASP A 85 -49.48 -11.28 17.93
CA ASP A 85 -50.10 -11.45 16.63
C ASP A 85 -50.23 -10.12 15.87
N THR A 86 -49.57 -10.03 14.71
CA THR A 86 -49.69 -8.88 13.81
C THR A 86 -50.26 -9.33 12.47
N GLU A 87 -51.55 -9.07 12.29
CA GLU A 87 -52.18 -9.03 10.97
C GLU A 87 -51.56 -7.91 10.12
N GLY A 88 -51.12 -8.24 8.91
CA GLY A 88 -51.11 -7.32 7.77
C GLY A 88 -50.11 -6.17 7.78
N ALA A 89 -48.80 -6.46 7.82
CA ALA A 89 -47.78 -5.51 7.37
C ALA A 89 -47.83 -5.39 5.83
N ALA A 90 -48.70 -4.52 5.31
CA ALA A 90 -48.58 -4.03 3.95
C ALA A 90 -47.25 -3.29 3.85
N SER A 91 -46.30 -3.86 3.12
CA SER A 91 -45.05 -3.19 2.74
C SER A 91 -45.42 -1.89 2.01
N ASP A 92 -45.13 -0.75 2.62
CA ASP A 92 -45.26 0.54 1.97
C ASP A 92 -44.55 0.50 0.61
N PRO A 93 -45.16 1.04 -0.47
CA PRO A 93 -44.52 1.08 -1.77
C PRO A 93 -43.18 1.82 -1.66
N PRO A 94 -42.15 1.43 -2.44
CA PRO A 94 -40.84 2.06 -2.39
C PRO A 94 -41.00 3.56 -2.68
N VAL A 95 -40.75 4.38 -1.68
CA VAL A 95 -40.79 5.84 -1.78
C VAL A 95 -39.79 6.26 -2.85
N ASN A 96 -40.28 6.91 -3.90
CA ASN A 96 -39.43 7.37 -4.99
C ASN A 96 -38.42 8.39 -4.43
N PRO A 97 -37.10 8.13 -4.51
CA PRO A 97 -36.09 9.00 -3.91
C PRO A 97 -35.98 10.37 -4.61
N PHE A 98 -36.63 10.53 -5.77
CA PHE A 98 -36.68 11.77 -6.53
C PHE A 98 -37.94 12.62 -6.26
N GLU A 99 -38.79 12.20 -5.32
CA GLU A 99 -39.92 13.02 -4.87
C GLU A 99 -39.49 14.03 -3.80
N PRO A 100 -40.07 15.26 -3.81
CA PRO A 100 -39.74 16.27 -2.83
C PRO A 100 -40.17 15.83 -1.43
N SER A 101 -39.25 15.90 -0.48
CA SER A 101 -39.51 15.61 0.93
C SER A 101 -39.88 16.88 1.68
N ILE A 102 -41.00 16.88 2.39
CA ILE A 102 -41.51 18.04 3.12
C ILE A 102 -41.51 17.75 4.62
N TYR A 103 -40.80 18.58 5.38
CA TYR A 103 -40.72 18.54 6.83
C TYR A 103 -41.39 19.78 7.38
N SER A 104 -42.40 19.62 8.22
CA SER A 104 -43.09 20.76 8.79
C SER A 104 -43.43 20.54 10.26
N GLY A 105 -43.33 21.61 11.03
CA GLY A 105 -43.76 21.66 12.43
C GLY A 105 -44.67 22.86 12.62
N LYS A 106 -45.82 22.67 13.27
CA LYS A 106 -46.77 23.74 13.56
C LYS A 106 -46.74 24.09 15.05
N ALA A 107 -46.48 25.36 15.34
CA ALA A 107 -46.44 25.91 16.70
C ALA A 107 -45.60 25.08 17.70
N VAL A 108 -44.44 24.62 17.25
CA VAL A 108 -43.48 23.87 18.06
C VAL A 108 -42.93 24.79 19.16
N PRO A 109 -43.10 24.43 20.44
CA PRO A 109 -42.60 25.24 21.55
C PRO A 109 -41.09 25.05 21.72
N VAL A 110 -40.38 26.16 21.94
CA VAL A 110 -38.96 26.18 22.34
C VAL A 110 -38.87 26.98 23.63
N GLY A 111 -38.49 26.31 24.72
CA GLY A 111 -38.40 26.89 26.06
C GLY A 111 -37.35 27.98 26.15
N GLY A 112 -37.44 28.82 27.19
CA GLY A 112 -36.40 29.81 27.46
C GLY A 112 -35.10 29.12 27.85
N GLY A 113 -33.99 29.47 27.19
CA GLY A 113 -32.70 28.82 27.42
C GLY A 113 -32.44 27.60 26.54
N GLU A 114 -33.42 27.17 25.75
CA GLU A 114 -33.34 25.95 24.93
C GLU A 114 -32.98 26.25 23.47
N VAL A 115 -32.47 25.22 22.79
CA VAL A 115 -32.24 25.18 21.34
C VAL A 115 -32.99 23.99 20.79
N LEU A 116 -33.73 24.19 19.71
CA LEU A 116 -34.40 23.12 18.98
C LEU A 116 -33.66 22.87 17.67
N ASP A 117 -33.12 21.66 17.53
CA ASP A 117 -32.47 21.21 16.32
C ASP A 117 -33.39 20.30 15.51
N VAL A 118 -33.55 20.61 14.23
CA VAL A 118 -34.33 19.81 13.28
C VAL A 118 -33.37 19.18 12.27
N PRO A 119 -32.95 17.92 12.46
CA PRO A 119 -32.05 17.22 11.55
C PRO A 119 -32.81 16.71 10.32
N ILE A 120 -32.32 17.07 9.12
CA ILE A 120 -32.88 16.70 7.83
C ILE A 120 -31.81 15.96 7.02
N PRO A 121 -31.96 14.64 6.77
CA PRO A 121 -31.01 13.90 5.95
C PRO A 121 -31.17 14.27 4.47
N VAL A 122 -30.07 14.65 3.82
CA VAL A 122 -30.03 14.90 2.37
C VAL A 122 -29.09 13.90 1.71
N THR A 123 -29.66 13.07 0.83
CA THR A 123 -28.97 11.93 0.23
C THR A 123 -28.53 12.17 -1.22
N ILE A 124 -29.16 13.10 -1.94
CA ILE A 124 -28.91 13.33 -3.37
C ILE A 124 -28.27 14.70 -3.58
N ALA A 125 -27.13 14.71 -4.29
CA ALA A 125 -26.43 15.94 -4.67
C ALA A 125 -27.31 16.83 -5.54
N ASP A 126 -27.05 18.13 -5.54
CA ASP A 126 -27.80 19.15 -6.26
C ASP A 126 -29.28 19.23 -5.85
N SER A 127 -29.61 18.74 -4.64
CA SER A 127 -30.93 18.96 -4.05
C SER A 127 -31.10 20.42 -3.67
N VAL A 128 -32.27 20.96 -3.96
CA VAL A 128 -32.66 22.32 -3.61
C VAL A 128 -33.43 22.28 -2.31
N VAL A 129 -32.95 22.99 -1.30
CA VAL A 129 -33.61 23.11 -0.01
C VAL A 129 -34.26 24.48 0.10
N GLU A 130 -35.56 24.48 0.30
CA GLU A 130 -36.37 25.67 0.53
C GLU A 130 -36.92 25.61 1.95
N TYR A 131 -36.81 26.69 2.69
CA TYR A 131 -37.38 26.78 4.03
C TYR A 131 -38.20 28.04 4.21
N GLU A 132 -39.23 27.93 5.03
CA GLU A 132 -40.07 29.02 5.50
C GLU A 132 -40.26 28.87 7.00
N VAL A 133 -39.90 29.92 7.74
CA VAL A 133 -39.95 29.95 9.21
C VAL A 133 -40.78 31.14 9.66
N THR A 134 -41.71 30.89 10.58
CA THR A 134 -42.54 31.90 11.23
C THR A 134 -42.56 31.67 12.73
N THR A 135 -42.67 32.74 13.51
CA THR A 135 -42.86 32.65 14.97
C THR A 135 -44.16 33.34 15.35
N GLN A 136 -44.83 32.86 16.39
CA GLN A 136 -46.09 33.47 16.81
C GLN A 136 -45.86 34.85 17.45
N LYS A 137 -44.82 34.97 18.28
CA LYS A 137 -44.45 36.20 19.00
C LYS A 137 -42.94 36.23 19.23
N TYR A 138 -42.38 37.44 19.25
CA TYR A 138 -40.97 37.73 19.49
C TYR A 138 -40.02 37.22 18.39
N ASP A 139 -38.77 37.65 18.43
CA ASP A 139 -37.71 37.16 17.54
C ASP A 139 -37.21 35.77 17.97
N ILE A 140 -36.47 35.07 17.14
CA ILE A 140 -35.76 33.83 17.52
C ILE A 140 -34.39 33.76 16.86
N GLY A 141 -33.41 33.10 17.49
CA GLY A 141 -32.16 32.77 16.82
C GLY A 141 -32.40 31.68 15.78
N PHE A 142 -31.83 31.82 14.59
CA PHE A 142 -31.97 30.84 13.53
C PHE A 142 -30.67 30.68 12.75
N GLY A 143 -30.22 29.44 12.62
CA GLY A 143 -29.06 29.04 11.83
C GLY A 143 -29.31 27.73 11.08
N VAL A 144 -28.45 27.46 10.10
CA VAL A 144 -28.46 26.20 9.36
C VAL A 144 -27.04 25.69 9.26
N TYR A 145 -26.84 24.46 9.70
CA TYR A 145 -25.56 23.76 9.72
C TYR A 145 -25.65 22.51 8.87
N ALA A 146 -24.55 22.14 8.22
CA ALA A 146 -24.42 20.88 7.50
C ALA A 146 -23.39 20.01 8.22
N GLU A 147 -23.87 18.95 8.86
CA GLU A 147 -23.04 17.95 9.52
C GLU A 147 -22.65 16.86 8.51
N ARG A 148 -21.34 16.61 8.41
CA ARG A 148 -20.75 15.51 7.65
C ARG A 148 -19.91 14.65 8.58
N MET A 149 -19.53 13.46 8.11
CA MET A 149 -18.73 12.50 8.88
C MET A 149 -17.43 13.07 9.47
N GLU A 150 -16.85 14.12 8.87
CA GLU A 150 -15.57 14.69 9.31
C GLU A 150 -15.59 16.20 9.58
N GLU A 151 -16.65 16.93 9.21
CA GLU A 151 -16.68 18.41 9.32
C GLU A 151 -18.10 18.96 9.46
N GLU A 152 -18.26 19.99 10.29
CA GLU A 152 -19.47 20.80 10.39
C GLU A 152 -19.29 22.09 9.59
N MET A 153 -20.14 22.30 8.59
CA MET A 153 -20.10 23.48 7.73
C MET A 153 -21.28 24.40 8.02
N VAL A 154 -21.01 25.68 8.29
CA VAL A 154 -22.05 26.69 8.48
C VAL A 154 -22.64 27.08 7.13
N VAL A 155 -23.90 26.68 6.87
CA VAL A 155 -24.64 27.08 5.66
C VAL A 155 -25.26 28.45 5.85
N LYS A 156 -25.77 28.72 7.05
CA LYS A 156 -26.30 30.02 7.46
C LYS A 156 -25.93 30.29 8.91
N GLU A 157 -25.20 31.38 9.12
CA GLU A 157 -24.82 31.83 10.46
C GLU A 157 -26.06 32.07 11.33
N THR A 158 -25.97 31.62 12.59
CA THR A 158 -27.03 31.84 13.58
C THR A 158 -27.18 33.32 13.86
N SER A 159 -28.37 33.84 13.56
CA SER A 159 -28.71 35.24 13.77
C SER A 159 -30.13 35.38 14.28
N ARG A 160 -30.39 36.45 15.05
CA ARG A 160 -31.74 36.74 15.56
C ARG A 160 -32.62 37.26 14.43
N ILE A 161 -33.69 36.53 14.15
CA ILE A 161 -34.65 36.84 13.09
C ILE A 161 -36.02 37.26 13.67
N GLN A 162 -36.60 38.32 13.14
CA GLN A 162 -37.93 38.81 13.51
C GLN A 162 -39.05 38.11 12.71
N SER A 163 -39.10 36.77 12.78
CA SER A 163 -40.02 35.96 11.97
C SER A 163 -41.50 36.03 12.38
N HIS A 164 -41.83 36.82 13.41
CA HIS A 164 -43.19 37.08 13.87
C HIS A 164 -43.87 38.22 13.10
N THR A 165 -43.08 39.10 12.47
CA THR A 165 -43.62 40.18 11.63
C THR A 165 -43.78 39.71 10.20
N ASN A 166 -42.75 39.05 9.65
CA ASN A 166 -42.74 38.52 8.30
C ASN A 166 -42.13 37.12 8.30
N PRO A 167 -42.69 36.14 7.55
CA PRO A 167 -42.07 34.84 7.35
C PRO A 167 -40.66 34.98 6.76
N VAL A 168 -39.70 34.28 7.36
CA VAL A 168 -38.34 34.22 6.84
C VAL A 168 -38.26 33.05 5.87
N LYS A 169 -37.97 33.35 4.61
CA LYS A 169 -37.82 32.35 3.54
C LYS A 169 -36.36 32.30 3.11
N GLY A 170 -35.90 31.11 2.74
CA GLY A 170 -34.59 30.93 2.14
C GLY A 170 -34.55 29.74 1.22
N LYS A 171 -33.60 29.76 0.30
CA LYS A 171 -33.37 28.72 -0.69
C LYS A 171 -31.88 28.58 -0.92
N PHE A 172 -31.37 27.36 -0.89
CA PHE A 172 -29.98 27.06 -1.20
C PHE A 172 -29.84 25.70 -1.89
N LEU A 173 -28.72 25.51 -2.59
CA LEU A 173 -28.39 24.28 -3.30
C LEU A 173 -27.40 23.46 -2.47
N VAL A 174 -27.66 22.16 -2.31
CA VAL A 174 -26.77 21.23 -1.63
C VAL A 174 -25.85 20.57 -2.66
N GLN A 175 -24.60 21.03 -2.75
CA GLN A 175 -23.66 20.52 -3.76
C GLN A 175 -23.02 19.18 -3.36
N THR A 176 -22.80 18.96 -2.06
CA THR A 176 -22.18 17.71 -1.59
C THR A 176 -23.10 16.99 -0.63
N VAL A 177 -23.17 15.68 -0.81
CA VAL A 177 -23.93 14.70 -0.03
C VAL A 177 -23.01 13.50 0.26
N PRO A 178 -23.42 12.49 1.03
CA PRO A 178 -24.51 12.54 2.02
C PRO A 178 -24.19 13.57 3.12
N CYS A 179 -25.20 14.34 3.54
CA CYS A 179 -25.06 15.26 4.66
C CYS A 179 -26.35 15.35 5.48
N MET A 180 -26.22 15.72 6.75
CA MET A 180 -27.34 16.01 7.64
C MET A 180 -27.45 17.52 7.82
N LEU A 181 -28.54 18.11 7.34
CA LEU A 181 -28.79 19.53 7.54
C LEU A 181 -29.50 19.74 8.87
N VAL A 182 -28.89 20.50 9.76
CA VAL A 182 -29.47 20.83 11.07
C VAL A 182 -29.99 22.26 11.03
N PHE A 183 -31.31 22.40 11.13
CA PHE A 183 -31.96 23.69 11.28
C PHE A 183 -32.09 23.99 12.77
N ALA A 184 -31.25 24.89 13.27
CA ALA A 184 -31.18 25.23 14.68
C ALA A 184 -32.03 26.46 14.99
N PHE A 185 -32.97 26.30 15.91
CA PHE A 185 -33.78 27.38 16.45
C PHE A 185 -33.34 27.69 17.88
N ASP A 186 -32.60 28.78 18.03
CA ASP A 186 -31.94 29.14 19.28
C ASP A 186 -32.79 30.13 20.10
N ASN A 187 -33.19 29.71 21.30
CA ASN A 187 -33.85 30.52 22.32
C ASN A 187 -33.02 30.66 23.61
N SER A 188 -31.72 30.38 23.55
CA SER A 188 -30.78 30.45 24.69
C SER A 188 -30.74 31.83 25.36
N TYR A 189 -30.98 32.89 24.59
CA TYR A 189 -30.96 34.27 25.09
C TYR A 189 -32.25 34.69 25.83
N SER A 190 -33.30 33.87 25.84
CA SER A 190 -34.56 34.14 26.55
C SER A 190 -34.61 33.41 27.87
N TRP A 191 -34.75 34.12 28.99
CA TRP A 191 -34.76 33.48 30.31
C TRP A 191 -36.10 32.91 30.76
N MET A 192 -37.22 33.45 30.27
CA MET A 192 -38.57 33.05 30.74
C MET A 192 -39.58 32.84 29.61
N ARG A 193 -39.28 33.30 28.39
CA ARG A 193 -40.28 33.32 27.31
C ARG A 193 -40.07 32.11 26.40
N GLU A 194 -41.06 31.23 26.40
CA GLU A 194 -41.27 30.21 25.36
C GLU A 194 -41.57 30.92 24.02
N LYS A 195 -41.04 30.36 22.94
CA LYS A 195 -41.34 30.78 21.57
C LYS A 195 -42.01 29.64 20.84
N ARG A 196 -43.05 29.95 20.06
CA ARG A 196 -43.76 28.98 19.22
C ARG A 196 -43.41 29.20 17.77
N ILE A 197 -42.76 28.20 17.19
CA ILE A 197 -42.22 28.25 15.83
C ILE A 197 -43.11 27.43 14.92
N THR A 198 -43.39 27.94 13.74
CA THR A 198 -43.95 27.16 12.64
C THR A 198 -42.98 27.18 11.48
N TYR A 199 -42.54 26.02 11.03
CA TYR A 199 -41.59 25.88 9.95
C TYR A 199 -42.08 24.89 8.90
N THR A 200 -41.66 25.12 7.66
CA THR A 200 -41.80 24.21 6.53
C THR A 200 -40.45 24.18 5.81
N ILE A 201 -39.88 22.99 5.64
CA ILE A 201 -38.63 22.75 4.94
C ILE A 201 -38.93 21.73 3.85
N THR A 202 -38.66 22.10 2.60
CA THR A 202 -38.87 21.27 1.43
C THR A 202 -37.52 20.97 0.80
N VAL A 203 -37.18 19.68 0.70
CA VAL A 203 -36.00 19.19 -0.01
C VAL A 203 -36.45 18.64 -1.36
N THR A 204 -36.09 19.34 -2.43
CA THR A 204 -36.42 18.94 -3.81
C THR A 204 -35.17 18.35 -4.48
N PRO A 205 -35.11 17.03 -4.69
CA PRO A 205 -34.00 16.42 -5.41
C PRO A 205 -34.00 16.82 -6.90
N PRO A 206 -32.86 16.71 -7.60
CA PRO A 206 -32.81 16.93 -9.04
C PRO A 206 -33.64 15.88 -9.78
N SER A 207 -34.07 16.20 -11.00
CA SER A 207 -34.78 15.23 -11.84
C SER A 207 -33.92 14.00 -12.11
N GLU A 208 -34.56 12.83 -12.18
CA GLU A 208 -33.88 11.54 -12.38
C GLU A 208 -32.94 11.55 -13.60
N ASP A 209 -33.38 12.15 -14.70
CA ASP A 209 -32.58 12.26 -15.93
C ASP A 209 -31.29 13.07 -15.73
N LYS A 210 -31.36 14.17 -14.97
CA LYS A 210 -30.20 15.00 -14.65
C LYS A 210 -29.25 14.26 -13.73
N HIS A 211 -29.78 13.54 -12.74
CA HIS A 211 -28.96 12.73 -11.85
C HIS A 211 -28.23 11.62 -12.63
N LYS A 212 -28.91 10.91 -13.53
CA LYS A 212 -28.31 9.91 -14.43
C LYS A 212 -27.27 10.52 -15.39
N GLU A 213 -27.53 11.72 -15.92
CA GLU A 213 -26.57 12.43 -16.76
C GLU A 213 -25.30 12.79 -15.99
N ASN A 214 -25.43 13.32 -14.76
CA ASN A 214 -24.29 13.66 -13.91
C ASN A 214 -23.45 12.41 -13.56
N ARG A 215 -24.10 11.30 -13.16
CA ARG A 215 -23.40 10.03 -12.92
C ARG A 215 -22.66 9.54 -14.16
N ARG A 216 -23.27 9.65 -15.34
CA ARG A 216 -22.60 9.31 -16.61
C ARG A 216 -21.38 10.18 -16.87
N LYS A 217 -21.47 11.50 -16.67
CA LYS A 217 -20.34 12.42 -16.84
C LYS A 217 -19.18 12.11 -15.89
N LEU A 218 -19.50 11.83 -14.63
CA LEU A 218 -18.50 11.43 -13.63
C LEU A 218 -17.85 10.09 -14.01
N ALA A 219 -18.65 9.10 -14.41
CA ALA A 219 -18.14 7.80 -14.85
C ALA A 219 -17.27 7.91 -16.11
N THR A 220 -17.64 8.74 -17.09
CA THR A 220 -16.80 8.95 -18.28
C THR A 220 -15.47 9.60 -17.95
N LYS A 221 -15.48 10.58 -17.04
CA LYS A 221 -14.26 11.25 -16.59
C LYS A 221 -13.36 10.28 -15.80
N GLY A 222 -13.94 9.53 -14.87
CA GLY A 222 -13.20 8.51 -14.12
C GLY A 222 -12.67 7.39 -15.01
N LEU A 223 -13.34 7.05 -16.11
CA LEU A 223 -12.85 6.10 -17.09
C LEU A 223 -11.64 6.64 -17.86
N GLU A 224 -11.68 7.91 -18.26
CA GLU A 224 -10.57 8.58 -18.94
C GLU A 224 -9.31 8.59 -18.05
N GLU A 225 -9.43 8.98 -16.78
CA GLU A 225 -8.33 8.98 -15.81
C GLU A 225 -7.72 7.57 -15.64
N VAL A 226 -8.56 6.53 -15.53
CA VAL A 226 -8.09 5.14 -15.40
C VAL A 226 -7.37 4.65 -16.66
N LEU A 227 -7.81 5.03 -17.85
CA LEU A 227 -7.15 4.65 -19.10
C LEU A 227 -5.77 5.30 -19.23
N GLU A 228 -5.64 6.56 -18.82
CA GLU A 228 -4.34 7.25 -18.79
C GLU A 228 -3.36 6.60 -17.81
N ASP A 229 -3.83 6.22 -16.62
CA ASP A 229 -3.03 5.52 -15.61
C ASP A 229 -2.61 4.13 -16.11
N LEU A 230 -3.52 3.39 -16.75
CA LEU A 230 -3.22 2.10 -17.36
C LEU A 230 -2.13 2.24 -18.42
N GLY A 231 -2.25 3.21 -19.34
CA GLY A 231 -1.25 3.45 -20.37
C GLY A 231 0.13 3.80 -19.80
N ARG A 232 0.18 4.63 -18.74
CA ARG A 232 1.43 4.94 -18.02
C ARG A 232 2.04 3.69 -17.38
N SER A 233 1.22 2.87 -16.74
CA SER A 233 1.66 1.63 -16.09
C SER A 233 2.18 0.60 -17.09
N GLU A 234 1.50 0.44 -18.23
CA GLU A 234 1.93 -0.47 -19.30
C GLU A 234 3.26 -0.02 -19.94
N ALA A 235 3.42 1.28 -20.19
CA ALA A 235 4.68 1.83 -20.71
C ALA A 235 5.84 1.60 -19.73
N GLY A 236 5.64 1.88 -18.44
CA GLY A 236 6.65 1.64 -17.41
C GLY A 236 6.98 0.15 -17.23
N HIS A 237 6.00 -0.73 -17.39
CA HIS A 237 6.22 -2.18 -17.39
C HIS A 237 7.06 -2.62 -18.60
N ALA A 238 6.74 -2.14 -19.79
CA ALA A 238 7.49 -2.45 -21.01
C ALA A 238 8.95 -2.02 -20.93
N GLU A 239 9.23 -0.80 -20.43
CA GLU A 239 10.59 -0.30 -20.20
C GLU A 239 11.35 -1.18 -19.19
N SER A 240 10.68 -1.57 -18.09
CA SER A 240 11.27 -2.44 -17.07
C SER A 240 11.60 -3.83 -17.62
N VAL A 241 10.75 -4.38 -18.49
CA VAL A 241 10.99 -5.66 -19.16
C VAL A 241 12.19 -5.56 -20.10
N GLN A 242 12.27 -4.50 -20.92
CA GLN A 242 13.41 -4.27 -21.81
C GLN A 242 14.71 -4.15 -21.02
N ARG A 243 14.73 -3.36 -19.95
CA ARG A 243 15.90 -3.18 -19.09
C ARG A 243 16.35 -4.49 -18.44
N ARG A 244 15.41 -5.34 -18.04
CA ARG A 244 15.72 -6.67 -17.51
C ARG A 244 16.42 -7.53 -18.57
N GLU A 245 15.92 -7.54 -19.80
CA GLU A 245 16.52 -8.31 -20.91
C GLU A 245 17.94 -7.83 -21.23
N GLU A 246 18.18 -6.51 -21.23
CA GLU A 246 19.52 -5.94 -21.41
C GLU A 246 20.49 -6.40 -20.32
N LEU A 247 20.07 -6.34 -19.05
CA LEU A 247 20.87 -6.81 -17.92
C LEU A 247 21.11 -8.33 -17.98
N ASP A 248 20.14 -9.12 -18.39
CA ASP A 248 20.29 -10.58 -18.56
C ASP A 248 21.34 -10.91 -19.63
N LEU A 249 21.39 -10.15 -20.72
CA LEU A 249 22.44 -10.29 -21.74
C LEU A 249 23.82 -9.92 -21.20
N GLU A 250 23.93 -8.84 -20.43
CA GLU A 250 25.18 -8.44 -19.80
C GLU A 250 25.68 -9.50 -18.80
N ILE A 251 24.79 -10.05 -17.97
CA ILE A 251 25.10 -11.13 -17.04
C ILE A 251 25.68 -12.33 -17.78
N ARG A 252 25.05 -12.75 -18.89
CA ARG A 252 25.55 -13.88 -19.71
C ARG A 252 26.93 -13.58 -20.31
N ALA A 253 27.15 -12.36 -20.80
CA ALA A 253 28.45 -11.97 -21.36
C ALA A 253 29.56 -11.96 -20.29
N LEU A 254 29.26 -11.48 -19.08
CA LEU A 254 30.20 -11.50 -17.95
C LEU A 254 30.50 -12.93 -17.49
N GLN A 255 29.49 -13.82 -17.44
CA GLN A 255 29.70 -15.22 -17.13
C GLN A 255 30.65 -15.91 -18.11
N ALA A 256 30.50 -15.66 -19.41
CA ALA A 256 31.41 -16.20 -20.44
C ALA A 256 32.86 -15.69 -20.27
N LYS A 257 33.05 -14.41 -19.96
CA LYS A 257 34.39 -13.84 -19.67
C LYS A 257 35.04 -14.47 -18.43
N VAL A 258 34.23 -14.72 -17.39
CA VAL A 258 34.72 -15.40 -16.18
C VAL A 258 35.17 -16.81 -16.51
N GLU A 259 34.41 -17.56 -17.31
CA GLU A 259 34.76 -18.91 -17.75
C GLU A 259 36.05 -18.93 -18.59
N GLU A 260 36.20 -18.00 -19.53
CA GLU A 260 37.44 -17.83 -20.30
C GLU A 260 38.66 -17.61 -19.38
N LYS A 261 38.55 -16.67 -18.43
CA LYS A 261 39.65 -16.36 -17.50
C LYS A 261 39.95 -17.50 -16.53
N LEU A 262 38.95 -18.31 -16.18
CA LEU A 262 39.18 -19.54 -15.41
C LEU A 262 40.00 -20.55 -16.23
N GLY A 263 39.74 -20.70 -17.53
CA GLY A 263 40.53 -21.53 -18.43
C GLY A 263 41.98 -21.05 -18.56
N ASP A 264 42.19 -19.75 -18.74
CA ASP A 264 43.53 -19.13 -18.77
C ASP A 264 44.30 -19.42 -17.46
N LEU A 265 43.64 -19.27 -16.31
CA LEU A 265 44.24 -19.52 -15.01
C LEU A 265 44.64 -20.99 -14.84
N GLU A 266 43.78 -21.92 -15.25
CA GLU A 266 44.09 -23.36 -15.23
C GLU A 266 45.30 -23.71 -16.10
N GLN A 267 45.46 -23.04 -17.25
CA GLN A 267 46.66 -23.20 -18.08
C GLN A 267 47.92 -22.68 -17.39
N VAL A 268 47.88 -21.47 -16.81
CA VAL A 268 49.01 -20.89 -16.10
C VAL A 268 49.45 -21.76 -14.92
N VAL A 269 48.50 -22.32 -14.17
CA VAL A 269 48.81 -23.25 -13.07
C VAL A 269 49.51 -24.50 -13.58
N ARG A 270 49.05 -25.08 -14.70
CA ARG A 270 49.74 -26.23 -15.33
C ARG A 270 51.16 -25.87 -15.75
N ASP A 271 51.33 -24.72 -16.38
CA ASP A 271 52.65 -24.26 -16.83
C ASP A 271 53.58 -24.03 -15.64
N GLU A 272 53.11 -23.39 -14.57
CA GLU A 272 53.84 -23.20 -13.31
C GLU A 272 54.33 -24.53 -12.73
N GLU A 273 53.46 -25.55 -12.65
CA GLU A 273 53.87 -26.89 -12.20
C GLU A 273 54.95 -27.52 -13.08
N THR A 274 54.88 -27.34 -14.41
CA THR A 274 55.92 -27.86 -15.31
C THR A 274 57.26 -27.15 -15.11
N PHE A 275 57.25 -25.83 -14.88
CA PHE A 275 58.44 -25.06 -14.57
C PHE A 275 59.01 -25.45 -13.20
N GLU A 276 58.17 -25.62 -12.18
CA GLU A 276 58.59 -26.12 -10.86
C GLU A 276 59.32 -27.47 -10.98
N ARG A 277 58.74 -28.43 -11.73
CA ARG A 277 59.36 -29.75 -11.97
C ARG A 277 60.71 -29.62 -12.66
N ARG A 278 60.83 -28.77 -13.68
CA ARG A 278 62.10 -28.53 -14.38
C ARG A 278 63.14 -27.86 -13.50
N ILE A 279 62.76 -26.85 -12.72
CA ILE A 279 63.66 -26.16 -11.79
C ILE A 279 64.19 -27.16 -10.75
N ASN A 280 63.34 -28.01 -10.19
CA ASN A 280 63.74 -29.01 -9.22
C ASN A 280 64.70 -30.05 -9.83
N LEU A 281 64.41 -30.52 -11.04
CA LEU A 281 65.32 -31.42 -11.77
C LEU A 281 66.68 -30.76 -12.03
N SER A 282 66.71 -29.51 -12.51
CA SER A 282 67.95 -28.78 -12.76
C SER A 282 68.76 -28.52 -11.49
N LYS A 283 68.09 -28.24 -10.36
CA LYS A 283 68.76 -28.13 -9.05
C LYS A 283 69.42 -29.45 -8.66
N LEU A 284 68.69 -30.57 -8.73
CA LEU A 284 69.23 -31.90 -8.44
C LEU A 284 70.42 -32.25 -9.33
N LEU A 285 70.34 -31.95 -10.63
CA LEU A 285 71.45 -32.20 -11.57
C LEU A 285 72.66 -31.32 -11.26
N ARG A 286 72.45 -30.03 -10.97
CA ARG A 286 73.53 -29.11 -10.57
C ARG A 286 74.22 -29.60 -9.30
N ASP A 287 73.46 -29.88 -8.25
CA ASP A 287 73.98 -30.31 -6.96
C ASP A 287 74.79 -31.62 -7.12
N GLY A 288 74.31 -32.57 -7.95
CA GLY A 288 75.06 -33.79 -8.27
C GLY A 288 76.35 -33.57 -9.09
N LEU A 289 76.38 -32.58 -9.98
CA LEU A 289 77.59 -32.20 -10.71
C LEU A 289 78.60 -31.45 -9.82
N GLU A 290 78.11 -30.60 -8.91
CA GLU A 290 78.93 -29.89 -7.93
C GLU A 290 79.63 -30.88 -6.98
N CYS A 291 78.92 -31.88 -6.44
CA CYS A 291 79.54 -32.94 -5.63
C CYS A 291 80.67 -33.67 -6.37
N ARG A 292 80.50 -33.96 -7.68
CA ARG A 292 81.55 -34.60 -8.49
C ARG A 292 82.77 -33.71 -8.72
N LEU A 293 82.58 -32.40 -8.83
CA LEU A 293 83.69 -31.45 -8.98
C LEU A 293 84.52 -31.32 -7.70
N GLU A 294 83.91 -31.51 -6.53
CA GLU A 294 84.59 -31.45 -5.22
C GLU A 294 85.41 -32.70 -4.91
N GLY A 295 85.32 -33.74 -5.73
CA GLY A 295 86.14 -34.96 -5.62
C GLY A 295 85.52 -36.08 -4.78
N ASP A 296 84.26 -35.93 -4.36
CA ASP A 296 83.51 -37.00 -3.70
C ASP A 296 82.96 -37.98 -4.74
N PHE A 297 83.77 -39.01 -5.07
CA PHE A 297 83.40 -40.13 -5.96
C PHE A 297 82.93 -41.36 -5.18
N GLU A 298 82.16 -41.17 -4.10
CA GLU A 298 81.71 -42.28 -3.24
C GLU A 298 80.94 -43.37 -4.04
N ASP A 299 80.29 -42.99 -5.14
CA ASP A 299 79.58 -43.89 -6.06
C ASP A 299 80.51 -44.70 -6.98
N GLU A 300 81.72 -44.25 -7.28
CA GLU A 300 82.73 -45.04 -8.02
C GLU A 300 83.40 -46.10 -7.13
N GLU A 301 83.68 -45.78 -5.86
CA GLU A 301 84.25 -46.75 -4.90
C GLU A 301 83.25 -47.87 -4.53
N ALA A 302 81.94 -47.59 -4.56
CA ALA A 302 80.91 -48.58 -4.22
C ALA A 302 80.61 -49.62 -5.33
N GLY A 303 81.22 -49.50 -6.52
CA GLY A 303 81.03 -50.42 -7.65
C GLY A 303 79.56 -50.57 -8.11
N LYS A 304 78.69 -49.68 -7.66
CA LYS A 304 77.26 -49.67 -7.97
C LYS A 304 76.98 -48.44 -8.81
N PHE A 305 77.15 -48.61 -10.10
CA PHE A 305 76.60 -47.71 -11.10
C PHE A 305 75.06 -47.79 -11.02
N LYS A 306 74.46 -47.11 -10.03
CA LYS A 306 73.01 -46.93 -9.96
C LYS A 306 72.66 -45.85 -10.97
N GLY A 307 72.32 -46.34 -12.17
CA GLY A 307 72.05 -45.55 -13.36
C GLY A 307 71.15 -44.35 -13.07
N TRP A 308 71.58 -43.21 -13.61
CA TRP A 308 70.73 -42.11 -13.96
C TRP A 308 70.54 -42.16 -15.48
N TRP A 309 69.67 -43.06 -15.92
CA TRP A 309 69.01 -43.02 -17.22
C TRP A 309 67.57 -43.49 -17.03
#